data_AF-A0AA39Q9P6-F1
#
_entry.id   AF-A0AA39Q9P6-F1
#
_cell.length_a   1.000
_cell.length_b   1.000
_cell.length_c   1.000
_cell.angle_alpha   90.00
_cell.angle_beta   90.00
_cell.angle_gamma   90.00
#
_symmetry.space_group_name_H-M   'P 1'
#
loop_
_entity.id
_entity.type
_entity.pdbx_description
1 polymer ?
#
loop_
_entity_poly.entity_id
_entity_poly.type
_entity_poly.pdbx_seq_one_letter_code
_entity_poly.pdbx_strand_id
1 'polypeptide(L)'
;ALVIGIDSYTEHSVLTASVLDAKAIMTFLKSIGVPNWNIIELHNEGATFDGILKGFEALSRRSNIRKGRSTILIYFSGHGTSDYKSALPRDQERYWSGWEENVIEQILPQDVGRMPSIPDRMVAAWLNKLAKEKSDNVILMLDCCYSAGMTR
;
A
#
# COMPACT_ATOMS: atom_id res chain seq x y z
N ALA A 1 11.96 -0.81 3.23
CA ALA A 1 10.73 0.00 3.23
C ALA A 1 10.08 -0.07 1.86
N LEU A 2 8.76 0.07 1.81
CA LEU A 2 7.98 0.39 0.62
C LEU A 2 7.32 1.75 0.89
N VAL A 3 7.59 2.73 0.04
CA VAL A 3 7.14 4.12 0.21
C VAL A 3 6.37 4.51 -1.04
N ILE A 4 5.10 4.88 -0.86
CA ILE A 4 4.16 5.13 -1.94
C ILE A 4 3.57 6.53 -1.76
N GLY A 5 3.58 7.33 -2.81
CA GLY A 5 2.96 8.66 -2.84
C GLY A 5 2.29 8.92 -4.17
N ILE A 6 1.01 9.31 -4.17
CA ILE A 6 0.24 9.46 -5.42
C ILE A 6 -0.45 10.82 -5.43
N ASP A 7 0.01 11.70 -6.32
CA ASP A 7 -0.64 12.98 -6.58
C ASP A 7 -1.51 12.93 -7.83
N SER A 8 -1.05 12.25 -8.88
CA SER A 8 -1.70 12.26 -10.19
C SER A 8 -2.40 10.94 -10.46
N TYR A 9 -3.72 10.94 -10.47
CA TYR A 9 -4.58 9.79 -10.74
C TYR A 9 -5.12 9.79 -12.17
N THR A 10 -5.40 8.60 -12.72
CA THR A 10 -6.02 8.49 -14.05
C THR A 10 -7.47 8.96 -14.07
N GLU A 11 -8.28 8.60 -13.07
CA GLU A 11 -9.72 8.89 -13.03
C GLU A 11 -10.19 9.52 -11.70
N HIS A 12 -9.28 10.09 -10.90
CA HIS A 12 -9.60 10.79 -9.65
C HIS A 12 -8.98 12.19 -9.61
N SER A 13 -9.45 13.02 -8.66
CA SER A 13 -8.88 14.35 -8.44
C SER A 13 -7.40 14.28 -8.08
N VAL A 14 -6.65 15.25 -8.58
CA VAL A 14 -5.23 15.38 -8.25
C VAL A 14 -5.03 15.82 -6.80
N LEU A 15 -3.98 15.30 -6.16
CA LEU A 15 -3.42 15.81 -4.91
C LEU A 15 -2.14 16.60 -5.21
N THR A 16 -1.61 17.29 -4.20
CA THR A 16 -0.42 18.16 -4.36
C THR A 16 0.69 17.89 -3.35
N ALA A 17 0.46 16.98 -2.40
CA ALA A 17 1.34 16.76 -1.26
C ALA A 17 1.79 15.31 -1.10
N SER A 18 1.07 14.33 -1.66
CA SER A 18 1.32 12.92 -1.36
C SER A 18 2.68 12.43 -1.85
N VAL A 19 3.16 12.93 -3.00
CA VAL A 19 4.54 12.64 -3.44
C VAL A 19 5.56 13.40 -2.60
N LEU A 20 5.23 14.60 -2.11
CA LEU A 20 6.11 15.35 -1.20
C LEU A 20 6.26 14.64 0.14
N ASP A 21 5.17 14.10 0.69
CA ASP A 21 5.20 13.37 1.95
C ASP A 21 5.99 12.05 1.81
N ALA A 22 5.78 11.32 0.73
CA ALA A 22 6.59 10.14 0.40
C ALA A 22 8.08 10.47 0.33
N LYS A 23 8.47 11.57 -0.34
CA LYS A 23 9.87 12.05 -0.39
C LYS A 23 10.40 12.48 0.98
N ALA A 24 9.56 13.04 1.85
CA ALA A 24 9.95 13.38 3.21
C ALA A 24 10.26 12.11 4.02
N ILE A 25 9.43 11.06 3.91
CA ILE A 25 9.70 9.75 4.51
C ILE A 25 10.98 9.12 3.95
N MET A 26 11.21 9.21 2.64
CA MET A 26 12.47 8.76 2.03
C MET A 26 13.68 9.47 2.63
N THR A 27 13.59 10.78 2.81
CA THR A 27 14.66 11.61 3.40
C THR A 27 14.90 11.23 4.85
N PHE A 28 13.84 11.04 5.63
CA PHE A 28 13.91 10.58 7.01
C PHE A 28 14.59 9.20 7.11
N LEU A 29 14.15 8.22 6.31
CA LEU A 29 14.74 6.87 6.31
C LEU A 29 16.25 6.90 6.00
N LYS A 30 16.68 7.72 5.04
CA LYS A 30 18.09 7.91 4.73
C LYS A 30 18.84 8.57 5.89
N SER A 31 18.24 9.54 6.57
CA SER A 31 18.85 10.24 7.70
C SER A 31 19.14 9.32 8.90
N ILE A 32 18.34 8.27 9.10
CA ILE A 32 18.55 7.24 10.13
C ILE A 32 19.37 6.05 9.61
N GLY A 33 19.98 6.16 8.43
CA GLY A 33 20.94 5.21 7.90
C GLY A 33 20.36 4.02 7.12
N VAL A 34 19.11 4.09 6.62
CA VAL A 34 18.51 3.01 5.81
C VAL A 34 19.09 2.99 4.38
N PRO A 35 19.56 1.82 3.90
CA PRO A 35 19.94 1.56 2.52
C PRO A 35 19.07 2.19 1.43
N ASN A 36 19.58 2.89 0.42
CA ASN A 36 18.75 3.17 -0.78
C ASN A 36 18.24 1.86 -1.41
N TRP A 37 19.14 0.87 -1.54
CA TRP A 37 18.78 -0.47 -2.01
C TRP A 37 17.90 -1.26 -1.04
N ASN A 38 17.55 -0.71 0.14
CA ASN A 38 16.58 -1.25 1.09
C ASN A 38 15.21 -0.56 0.99
N ILE A 39 15.05 0.43 0.12
CA ILE A 39 13.80 1.17 -0.05
C ILE A 39 13.27 0.94 -1.47
N ILE A 40 11.98 0.66 -1.58
CA ILE A 40 11.22 0.63 -2.83
C ILE A 40 10.34 1.87 -2.80
N GLU A 41 10.41 2.69 -3.84
CA GLU A 41 9.72 3.97 -3.95
C GLU A 41 8.81 3.92 -5.18
N LEU A 42 7.53 4.21 -4.99
CA LEU A 42 6.54 4.22 -6.06
C LEU A 42 5.80 5.57 -6.03
N HIS A 43 5.87 6.31 -7.13
CA HIS A 43 5.19 7.60 -7.25
C HIS A 43 4.32 7.65 -8.50
N ASN A 44 3.14 8.25 -8.40
CA ASN A 44 2.23 8.50 -9.53
C ASN A 44 2.12 7.28 -10.46
N GLU A 45 2.56 7.36 -11.71
CA GLU A 45 2.47 6.31 -12.73
C GLU A 45 3.25 5.04 -12.37
N GLY A 46 4.15 5.09 -11.38
CA GLY A 46 4.79 3.92 -10.78
C GLY A 46 3.96 3.25 -9.68
N ALA A 47 3.00 3.95 -9.09
CA ALA A 47 2.12 3.49 -8.01
C ALA A 47 0.77 2.96 -8.53
N THR A 48 0.82 2.23 -9.64
CA THR A 48 -0.33 1.47 -10.17
C THR A 48 -0.69 0.30 -9.24
N PHE A 49 -1.86 -0.31 -9.46
CA PHE A 49 -2.26 -1.51 -8.73
C PHE A 49 -1.17 -2.60 -8.78
N ASP A 50 -0.65 -2.87 -9.99
CA ASP A 50 0.41 -3.84 -10.22
C ASP A 50 1.76 -3.38 -9.63
N GLY A 51 2.07 -2.08 -9.70
CA GLY A 51 3.26 -1.50 -9.07
C GLY A 51 3.27 -1.72 -7.56
N ILE A 52 2.15 -1.42 -6.89
CA ILE A 52 1.99 -1.62 -5.45
C ILE A 52 2.09 -3.12 -5.10
N LEU A 53 1.37 -3.99 -5.81
CA LEU A 53 1.45 -5.44 -5.63
C LEU A 53 2.90 -5.95 -5.76
N LYS A 54 3.61 -5.56 -6.83
CA LYS A 54 5.02 -5.92 -7.04
C LYS A 54 5.93 -5.37 -5.94
N GLY A 55 5.62 -4.21 -5.39
CA GLY A 55 6.30 -3.66 -4.21
C GLY A 55 6.22 -4.58 -3.00
N PHE A 56 5.00 -5.06 -2.67
CA PHE A 56 4.81 -6.05 -1.61
C PHE A 56 5.51 -7.37 -1.92
N GLU A 57 5.41 -7.89 -3.14
CA GLU A 57 6.11 -9.12 -3.54
C GLU A 57 7.63 -9.00 -3.44
N ALA A 58 8.20 -7.85 -3.81
CA ALA A 58 9.63 -7.59 -3.72
C ALA A 58 10.11 -7.59 -2.26
N LEU A 59 9.30 -7.07 -1.33
CA LEU A 59 9.57 -7.23 0.11
C LEU A 59 9.56 -8.71 0.52
N SER A 60 8.55 -9.49 0.11
CA SER A 60 8.48 -10.93 0.40
C SER A 60 9.65 -11.73 -0.19
N ARG A 61 10.21 -11.31 -1.33
CA ARG A 61 11.35 -12.01 -1.98
C ARG A 61 12.72 -11.60 -1.45
N ARG A 62 12.83 -10.49 -0.71
CA ARG A 62 14.12 -10.02 -0.18
C ARG A 62 14.74 -11.01 0.80
N SER A 63 16.00 -11.37 0.56
CA SER A 63 16.76 -12.32 1.38
C SER A 63 17.41 -11.68 2.61
N ASN A 64 17.60 -10.36 2.59
CA ASN A 64 18.24 -9.62 3.68
C ASN A 64 17.26 -9.18 4.79
N ILE A 65 15.95 -9.39 4.62
CA ILE A 65 14.96 -9.20 5.68
C ILE A 65 14.96 -10.45 6.55
N ARG A 66 15.33 -10.28 7.83
CA ARG A 66 15.49 -11.37 8.79
C ARG A 66 14.54 -11.20 9.97
N LYS A 67 13.74 -12.22 10.25
CA LYS A 67 12.81 -12.24 11.38
C LYS A 67 13.54 -11.95 12.70
N GLY A 68 12.93 -11.12 13.54
CA GLY A 68 13.50 -10.69 14.83
C GLY A 68 14.68 -9.71 14.74
N ARG A 69 15.10 -9.29 13.53
CA ARG A 69 16.19 -8.32 13.34
C ARG A 69 15.83 -7.15 12.43
N SER A 70 14.93 -7.39 11.46
CA SER A 70 14.57 -6.39 10.47
C SER A 70 13.21 -5.78 10.77
N THR A 71 13.11 -4.47 10.61
CA THR A 71 11.83 -3.74 10.57
C THR A 71 11.41 -3.55 9.12
N ILE A 72 10.15 -3.84 8.81
CA ILE A 72 9.55 -3.52 7.52
C ILE A 72 8.69 -2.28 7.70
N LEU A 73 9.04 -1.17 7.05
CA LEU A 73 8.19 0.02 6.99
C LEU A 73 7.44 0.06 5.64
N ILE A 74 6.12 0.26 5.70
CA ILE A 74 5.26 0.51 4.56
C ILE A 74 4.58 1.86 4.81
N TYR A 75 4.79 2.80 3.89
CA TYR A 75 4.19 4.12 3.92
C TYR A 75 3.35 4.34 2.66
N PHE A 76 2.15 4.86 2.83
CA PHE A 76 1.26 5.27 1.75
C PHE A 76 0.72 6.67 2.02
N SER A 77 0.80 7.56 1.02
CA SER A 77 0.04 8.81 0.96
C SER A 77 -0.71 8.92 -0.36
N GLY A 78 -1.99 9.27 -0.29
CA GLY A 78 -2.88 9.36 -1.44
C GLY A 78 -4.35 9.33 -1.04
N HIS A 79 -5.23 9.12 -2.02
CA HIS A 79 -6.65 8.93 -1.74
C HIS A 79 -6.93 7.57 -1.10
N GLY A 80 -7.81 7.60 -0.11
CA GLY A 80 -8.49 6.42 0.42
C GLY A 80 -9.99 6.62 0.38
N THR A 81 -10.73 5.52 0.31
CA THR A 81 -12.20 5.52 0.22
C THR A 81 -12.77 4.42 1.10
N SER A 82 -14.05 4.55 1.43
CA SER A 82 -14.85 3.47 2.02
C SER A 82 -16.07 3.26 1.14
N ASP A 83 -16.34 2.01 0.77
CA ASP A 83 -17.54 1.70 -0.01
C ASP A 83 -18.22 0.43 0.51
N TYR A 84 -19.48 0.27 0.14
CA TYR A 84 -20.18 -0.97 0.34
C TYR A 84 -19.67 -2.03 -0.62
N LYS A 85 -19.50 -3.27 -0.16
CA LYS A 85 -19.09 -4.41 -0.99
C LYS A 85 -19.97 -4.57 -2.24
N SER A 86 -21.25 -4.22 -2.13
CA SER A 86 -22.22 -4.24 -3.23
C SER A 86 -21.96 -3.22 -4.34
N ALA A 87 -21.21 -2.16 -4.04
CA ALA A 87 -20.83 -1.12 -4.99
C ALA A 87 -19.53 -1.44 -5.74
N LEU A 88 -18.79 -2.48 -5.32
CA LEU A 88 -17.58 -2.90 -6.00
C LEU A 88 -17.88 -3.56 -7.38
N PRO A 89 -17.04 -3.33 -8.41
CA PRO A 89 -17.29 -3.84 -9.77
C PRO A 89 -17.42 -5.36 -9.85
N ARG A 90 -18.60 -5.89 -10.24
CA ARG A 90 -18.87 -7.35 -10.27
C ARG A 90 -17.86 -8.16 -11.10
N ASP A 91 -17.30 -7.60 -12.16
CA ASP A 91 -16.29 -8.23 -13.03
C ASP A 91 -14.92 -8.44 -12.34
N GLN A 92 -14.71 -7.78 -11.21
CA GLN A 92 -13.50 -7.88 -10.40
C GLN A 92 -13.73 -8.65 -9.08
N GLU A 93 -14.88 -9.31 -8.93
CA GLU A 93 -15.28 -10.06 -7.72
C GLU A 93 -14.24 -11.07 -7.23
N ARG A 94 -13.45 -11.65 -8.13
CA ARG A 94 -12.35 -12.58 -7.77
C ARG A 94 -11.36 -12.04 -6.73
N TYR A 95 -11.23 -10.71 -6.63
CA TYR A 95 -10.31 -10.06 -5.70
C TYR A 95 -10.87 -9.90 -4.28
N TRP A 96 -12.20 -10.03 -4.10
CA TRP A 96 -12.89 -9.82 -2.82
C TRP A 96 -13.99 -10.84 -2.52
N SER A 97 -14.09 -11.91 -3.32
CA SER A 97 -15.02 -13.01 -3.07
C SER A 97 -14.73 -13.66 -1.72
N GLY A 98 -15.77 -13.91 -0.92
CA GLY A 98 -15.65 -14.57 0.40
C GLY A 98 -15.57 -13.64 1.61
N TRP A 99 -15.70 -12.31 1.45
CA TRP A 99 -15.66 -11.37 2.57
C TRP A 99 -17.06 -11.15 3.17
N GLU A 100 -17.22 -11.33 4.48
CA GLU A 100 -18.53 -11.26 5.15
C GLU A 100 -19.05 -9.85 5.41
N GLU A 101 -18.17 -8.84 5.42
CA GLU A 101 -18.59 -7.48 5.76
C GLU A 101 -19.00 -6.63 4.58
N ASN A 102 -19.91 -5.72 4.89
CA ASN A 102 -20.57 -4.90 3.89
C ASN A 102 -19.84 -3.59 3.62
N VAL A 103 -18.98 -3.08 4.51
CA VAL A 103 -18.20 -1.85 4.27
C VAL A 103 -16.72 -2.20 4.24
N ILE A 104 -16.01 -1.68 3.25
CA ILE A 104 -14.61 -1.98 2.99
C ILE A 104 -13.87 -0.65 2.81
N GLU A 105 -12.82 -0.47 3.60
CA GLU A 105 -11.88 0.64 3.41
C GLU A 105 -10.83 0.28 2.37
N GLN A 106 -10.40 1.24 1.57
CA GLN A 106 -9.56 0.98 0.41
C GLN A 106 -8.58 2.13 0.18
N ILE A 107 -7.34 1.79 -0.19
CA ILE A 107 -6.41 2.73 -0.79
C ILE A 107 -6.59 2.72 -2.31
N LEU A 108 -6.44 3.87 -2.94
CA LEU A 108 -6.60 4.01 -4.38
C LEU A 108 -5.23 3.97 -5.08
N PRO A 109 -4.96 2.99 -5.98
CA PRO A 109 -3.79 3.04 -6.84
C PRO A 109 -3.95 4.14 -7.90
N GLN A 110 -2.85 4.51 -8.55
CA GLN A 110 -2.85 5.58 -9.53
C GLN A 110 -3.79 5.34 -10.72
N ASP A 111 -3.87 4.09 -11.17
CA ASP A 111 -4.66 3.62 -12.30
C ASP A 111 -6.05 3.12 -11.90
N VAL A 112 -6.56 3.53 -10.73
CA VAL A 112 -7.93 3.21 -10.31
C VAL A 112 -8.96 3.74 -11.31
N GLY A 113 -10.02 2.97 -11.52
CA GLY A 113 -11.00 3.16 -12.61
C GLY A 113 -10.71 2.25 -13.80
N ARG A 114 -9.42 2.10 -14.15
CA ARG A 114 -8.94 1.05 -15.06
C ARG A 114 -8.63 -0.25 -14.32
N MET A 115 -8.10 -0.13 -13.12
CA MET A 115 -7.82 -1.22 -12.19
C MET A 115 -8.68 -1.07 -10.91
N PRO A 116 -8.91 -2.16 -10.16
CA PRO A 116 -9.58 -2.09 -8.87
C PRO A 116 -8.86 -1.16 -7.88
N SER A 117 -9.61 -0.61 -6.93
CA SER A 117 -9.05 -0.12 -5.68
C SER A 117 -8.42 -1.26 -4.87
N ILE A 118 -7.53 -0.93 -3.93
CA ILE A 118 -6.87 -1.92 -3.08
C ILE A 118 -7.55 -1.90 -1.71
N PRO A 119 -8.43 -2.87 -1.41
CA PRO A 119 -9.09 -2.95 -0.12
C PRO A 119 -8.17 -3.34 1.05
N ASP A 120 -8.58 -2.96 2.25
CA ASP A 120 -7.97 -3.27 3.54
C ASP A 120 -7.54 -4.73 3.69
N ARG A 121 -8.38 -5.71 3.36
CA ARG A 121 -8.03 -7.12 3.55
C ARG A 121 -6.99 -7.61 2.56
N MET A 122 -6.84 -6.97 1.40
CA MET A 122 -5.70 -7.25 0.52
C MET A 122 -4.41 -6.77 1.17
N VAL A 123 -4.43 -5.57 1.75
CA VAL A 123 -3.30 -5.05 2.54
C VAL A 123 -3.00 -5.99 3.72
N ALA A 124 -4.02 -6.39 4.50
CA ALA A 124 -3.88 -7.33 5.61
C ALA A 124 -3.30 -8.68 5.16
N ALA A 125 -3.76 -9.24 4.03
CA ALA A 125 -3.23 -10.48 3.49
C ALA A 125 -1.74 -10.36 3.12
N TRP A 126 -1.33 -9.24 2.51
CA TRP A 126 0.07 -8.98 2.21
C TRP A 126 0.92 -8.79 3.48
N LEU A 127 0.41 -8.07 4.48
CA LEU A 127 1.07 -7.89 5.77
C LEU A 127 1.23 -9.22 6.51
N ASN A 128 0.20 -10.05 6.55
CA ASN A 128 0.23 -11.39 7.16
C ASN A 128 1.27 -12.28 6.47
N LYS A 129 1.36 -12.21 5.14
CA LYS A 129 2.40 -12.91 4.38
C LYS A 129 3.79 -12.43 4.76
N LEU A 130 4.02 -11.12 4.87
CA LEU A 130 5.30 -10.56 5.31
C LEU A 130 5.65 -10.98 6.75
N ALA A 131 4.69 -10.93 7.68
CA ALA A 131 4.88 -11.35 9.06
C ALA A 131 5.26 -12.83 9.19
N LYS A 132 4.63 -13.69 8.36
CA LYS A 132 4.91 -15.12 8.31
C LYS A 132 6.25 -15.44 7.68
N GLU A 133 6.57 -14.85 6.53
CA GLU A 133 7.70 -15.25 5.68
C GLU A 133 8.98 -14.44 5.94
N LYS A 134 8.87 -13.22 6.48
CA LYS A 134 9.98 -12.25 6.54
C LYS A 134 10.22 -11.73 7.95
N SER A 135 9.38 -10.83 8.42
CA SER A 135 9.49 -10.22 9.74
C SER A 135 8.12 -9.76 10.20
N ASP A 136 7.80 -10.04 11.46
CA ASP A 136 6.58 -9.62 12.15
C ASP A 136 6.69 -8.21 12.74
N ASN A 137 7.88 -7.60 12.73
CA ASN A 137 8.05 -6.19 13.05
C ASN A 137 7.74 -5.31 11.83
N VAL A 138 6.45 -5.10 11.57
CA VAL A 138 5.94 -4.31 10.46
C VAL A 138 5.31 -3.00 10.95
N ILE A 139 5.74 -1.88 10.38
CA ILE A 139 5.17 -0.55 10.60
C ILE A 139 4.38 -0.19 9.35
N LEU A 140 3.07 -0.01 9.48
CA LEU A 140 2.20 0.53 8.45
C LEU A 140 1.82 1.97 8.81
N MET A 141 2.12 2.91 7.92
CA MET A 141 1.76 4.32 8.04
C MET A 141 0.90 4.71 6.85
N LEU A 142 -0.30 5.21 7.12
CA LEU A 142 -1.28 5.58 6.11
C LEU A 142 -1.64 7.05 6.28
N ASP A 143 -1.35 7.83 5.25
CA ASP A 143 -1.76 9.22 5.12
C ASP A 143 -2.84 9.31 4.04
N CYS A 144 -4.03 8.83 4.40
CA CYS A 144 -5.20 8.82 3.54
C CYS A 144 -6.49 8.78 4.37
N CYS A 145 -7.58 9.28 3.80
CA CYS A 145 -8.92 9.14 4.39
C CYS A 145 -9.34 7.67 4.47
N TYR A 146 -10.24 7.33 5.39
CA TYR A 146 -10.80 5.98 5.55
C TYR A 146 -9.71 4.89 5.67
N SER A 147 -8.84 5.05 6.67
CA SER A 147 -7.68 4.18 6.91
C SER A 147 -7.71 3.45 8.25
N ALA A 148 -8.77 3.61 9.05
CA ALA A 148 -8.86 3.08 10.40
C ALA A 148 -9.05 1.55 10.45
N GLY A 149 -9.67 0.96 9.42
CA GLY A 149 -9.87 -0.46 9.19
C GLY A 149 -8.81 -1.14 8.33
N MET A 150 -7.80 -0.40 7.84
CA MET A 150 -6.82 -0.93 6.87
C MET A 150 -5.95 -2.11 7.37
N THR A 151 -5.96 -2.41 8.67
CA THR A 151 -5.20 -3.52 9.28
C THR A 151 -6.07 -4.69 9.74
N ARG A 152 -7.33 -4.75 9.31
CA ARG A 152 -8.30 -5.72 9.83
C ARG A 152 -8.30 -7.06 9.11
#